data_AF-A0A358IWZ7-F1
#
_entry.id   AF-A0A358IWZ7-F1
#
_cell.length_a   1.000
_cell.length_b   1.000
_cell.length_c   1.000
_cell.angle_alpha   90.00
_cell.angle_beta   90.00
_cell.angle_gamma   90.00
#
_symmetry.space_group_name_H-M   'P 1'
#
loop_
_entity.id
_entity.type
_entity.pdbx_description
1 polymer ?
#
loop_
_entity_poly.entity_id
_entity_poly.type
_entity_poly.pdbx_seq_one_letter_code
_entity_poly.pdbx_strand_id
1 'polypeptide(L)'
;MWVLAGIGAVLAGLFLMLRELLPAFEAGRTGVIRSKGAAATRIERAAEPERFEAMRRGRFRAARFGIGLAAAGMLWTILQIVGIALHQAG
;
A
#
# COMPACT_ATOMS: atom_id res chain seq x y z
N MET A 1 0.79 -25.97 4.39
CA MET A 1 0.26 -25.17 3.25
C MET A 1 0.59 -23.70 3.45
N TRP A 2 1.70 -23.22 2.89
CA TRP A 2 2.13 -21.81 2.99
C TRP A 2 1.51 -20.89 1.92
N VAL A 3 0.64 -21.44 1.08
CA VAL A 3 -0.12 -20.72 0.05
C VAL A 3 -1.02 -19.65 0.67
N LEU A 4 -1.69 -19.97 1.80
CA LEU A 4 -2.55 -19.03 2.52
C LEU A 4 -1.76 -17.82 3.06
N ALA A 5 -0.50 -18.03 3.48
CA ALA A 5 0.36 -16.94 3.93
C ALA A 5 0.73 -16.00 2.77
N GLY A 6 0.96 -16.53 1.57
CA GLY A 6 1.18 -15.73 0.37
C GLY A 6 -0.06 -14.91 -0.01
N ILE A 7 -1.25 -15.53 0.00
CA ILE A 7 -2.52 -14.82 -0.24
C ILE A 7 -2.74 -13.72 0.83
N GLY A 8 -2.46 -14.03 2.10
CA GLY A 8 -2.53 -13.06 3.19
C GLY A 8 -1.59 -11.87 2.98
N ALA A 9 -0.35 -12.11 2.53
CA ALA A 9 0.60 -11.04 2.21
C ALA A 9 0.14 -10.18 1.01
N VAL A 10 -0.47 -10.80 -0.01
CA VAL A 10 -1.08 -10.08 -1.14
C VAL A 10 -2.19 -9.13 -0.65
N LEU A 11 -3.11 -9.65 0.14
CA LEU A 11 -4.24 -8.87 0.66
C LEU A 11 -3.77 -7.77 1.62
N ALA A 12 -2.82 -8.06 2.50
CA ALA A 12 -2.23 -7.07 3.40
C ALA A 12 -1.51 -5.95 2.63
N GLY A 13 -0.75 -6.30 1.58
CA GLY A 13 -0.08 -5.34 0.72
C GLY A 13 -1.07 -4.43 -0.03
N LEU A 14 -2.11 -5.02 -0.62
CA LEU A 14 -3.20 -4.28 -1.27
C LEU A 14 -3.93 -3.36 -0.29
N PHE A 15 -4.26 -3.85 0.91
CA PHE A 15 -4.93 -3.06 1.93
C PHE A 15 -4.07 -1.86 2.37
N LEU A 16 -2.78 -2.08 2.65
CA LEU A 16 -1.85 -1.00 2.99
C LEU A 16 -1.73 0.02 1.86
N MET A 17 -1.66 -0.46 0.61
CA MET A 17 -1.60 0.40 -0.57
C MET A 17 -2.86 1.28 -0.65
N LEU A 18 -4.05 0.67 -0.58
CA LEU A 18 -5.33 1.38 -0.61
C LEU A 18 -5.47 2.39 0.53
N ARG A 19 -5.14 1.97 1.75
CA ARG A 19 -5.21 2.79 2.96
C ARG A 19 -4.40 4.09 2.85
N GLU A 20 -3.28 4.09 2.12
CA GLU A 20 -2.46 5.28 1.92
C GLU A 20 -2.79 6.05 0.63
N LEU A 21 -3.19 5.35 -0.44
CA LEU A 21 -3.55 5.97 -1.72
C LEU A 21 -4.90 6.69 -1.69
N LEU A 22 -5.93 6.13 -1.06
CA LEU A 22 -7.25 6.75 -0.94
C LEU A 22 -7.17 8.19 -0.38
N PRO A 23 -6.55 8.43 0.79
CA PRO A 23 -6.37 9.78 1.31
C PRO A 23 -5.43 10.64 0.47
N ALA A 24 -4.48 10.05 -0.28
CA ALA A 24 -3.59 10.81 -1.16
C ALA A 24 -4.32 11.31 -2.43
N PHE A 25 -5.23 10.52 -2.98
CA PHE A 25 -6.08 10.91 -4.10
C PHE A 25 -7.14 11.92 -3.67
N GLU A 26 -7.80 11.69 -2.54
CA GLU A 26 -8.78 12.62 -1.99
C GLU A 26 -8.15 13.98 -1.68
N ALA A 27 -6.94 13.99 -1.13
CA ALA A 27 -6.13 15.18 -0.96
C ALA A 27 -5.78 15.89 -2.28
N GLY A 28 -5.43 15.11 -3.31
CA GLY A 28 -5.16 15.66 -4.64
C GLY A 28 -6.37 16.35 -5.26
N ARG A 29 -7.58 15.83 -5.00
CA ARG A 29 -8.85 16.37 -5.52
C ARG A 29 -9.37 17.55 -4.71
N THR A 30 -9.21 17.53 -3.39
CA THR A 30 -9.73 18.57 -2.47
C THR A 30 -8.73 19.67 -2.16
N GLY A 31 -7.44 19.45 -2.43
CA GLY A 31 -6.37 20.35 -2.01
C GLY A 31 -6.12 20.36 -0.49
N VAL A 32 -6.67 19.40 0.25
CA VAL A 32 -6.60 19.35 1.71
C VAL A 32 -6.02 18.01 2.16
N ILE A 33 -4.98 18.04 2.99
CA ILE A 33 -4.42 16.87 3.66
C ILE A 33 -4.61 17.03 5.17
N ARG A 34 -5.25 16.06 5.82
CA ARG A 34 -5.21 15.96 7.28
C ARG A 34 -3.98 15.15 7.72
N SER A 35 -3.26 15.63 8.74
CA SER A 35 -2.19 14.85 9.38
C SER A 35 -2.78 13.65 10.13
N LYS A 36 -1.98 12.58 10.30
CA LYS A 36 -2.36 11.42 11.13
C LYS A 36 -1.96 11.70 12.59
N GLY A 37 -2.92 11.65 13.51
CA GLY A 37 -2.67 11.81 14.95
C GLY A 37 -3.91 12.28 15.72
N ALA A 38 -3.83 12.30 17.06
CA ALA A 38 -4.89 12.80 17.94
C ALA A 38 -5.18 14.30 17.74
N ALA A 39 -4.19 15.06 17.30
CA ALA A 39 -4.32 16.45 16.85
C ALA A 39 -4.20 16.51 15.32
N ALA A 40 -5.17 15.93 14.61
CA ALA A 40 -5.19 15.92 13.14
C ALA A 40 -5.31 17.36 12.60
N THR A 41 -4.18 17.93 12.18
CA THR A 41 -4.11 19.28 11.61
C THR A 41 -4.49 19.25 10.15
N ARG A 42 -5.39 20.14 9.74
CA ARG A 42 -5.77 20.32 8.33
C ARG A 42 -4.72 21.18 7.65
N ILE A 43 -4.07 20.63 6.63
CA ILE A 43 -3.06 21.32 5.83
C ILE A 43 -3.62 21.52 4.43
N GLU A 44 -3.79 22.78 4.08
CA GLU A 44 -4.34 23.19 2.79
C GLU A 44 -3.20 23.49 1.82
N ARG A 45 -3.34 23.02 0.59
CA ARG A 45 -2.35 23.24 -0.47
C ARG A 45 -2.14 24.73 -0.77
N ALA A 46 -3.19 25.53 -0.64
CA ALA A 46 -3.15 26.98 -0.86
C ALA A 46 -2.42 27.72 0.27
N ALA A 47 -2.48 27.21 1.51
CA ALA A 47 -1.84 27.82 2.67
C ALA A 47 -0.38 27.36 2.84
N GLU A 48 -0.11 26.07 2.65
CA GLU A 48 1.21 25.46 2.92
C GLU A 48 1.59 24.42 1.84
N PRO A 49 1.99 24.86 0.62
CA PRO A 49 2.23 23.98 -0.52
C PRO A 49 3.39 22.99 -0.31
N GLU A 50 4.49 23.42 0.32
CA GLU A 50 5.66 22.55 0.56
C GLU A 50 5.35 21.39 1.51
N ARG A 51 4.65 21.69 2.61
CA ARG A 51 4.22 20.68 3.60
C ARG A 51 3.18 19.73 3.01
N PHE A 52 2.27 20.24 2.18
CA PHE A 52 1.30 19.42 1.45
C PHE A 52 2.02 18.41 0.54
N GLU A 53 3.02 18.84 -0.22
CA GLU A 53 3.79 17.94 -1.08
C GLU A 53 4.62 16.91 -0.32
N ALA A 54 5.27 17.33 0.77
CA ALA A 54 6.04 16.42 1.62
C ALA A 54 5.15 15.29 2.17
N MET A 55 3.95 15.63 2.64
CA MET A 55 2.99 14.63 3.13
C MET A 55 2.44 13.74 2.02
N ARG A 56 2.17 14.31 0.84
CA ARG A 56 1.72 13.52 -0.32
C ARG A 56 2.81 12.53 -0.75
N ARG A 57 4.07 12.95 -0.83
CA ARG A 57 5.23 12.09 -1.12
C ARG A 57 5.40 10.99 -0.07
N GLY A 58 5.21 11.30 1.21
CA GLY A 58 5.23 10.32 2.30
C GLY A 58 4.19 9.21 2.12
N ARG A 59 2.95 9.55 1.77
CA ARG A 59 1.89 8.57 1.48
C ARG A 59 2.18 7.72 0.25
N PHE A 60 2.70 8.32 -0.82
CA PHE A 60 3.14 7.56 -2.00
C PHE A 60 4.27 6.57 -1.66
N ARG A 61 5.23 6.95 -0.81
CA ARG A 61 6.29 6.05 -0.36
C ARG A 61 5.73 4.89 0.47
N ALA A 62 4.77 5.16 1.36
CA ALA A 62 4.09 4.11 2.12
C ALA A 62 3.25 3.18 1.22
N ALA A 63 2.60 3.72 0.19
CA ALA A 63 1.89 2.92 -0.81
C ALA A 63 2.85 1.99 -1.59
N ARG A 64 4.07 2.46 -1.92
CA ARG A 64 5.11 1.61 -2.54
C ARG A 64 5.49 0.41 -1.67
N PHE A 65 5.48 0.57 -0.35
CA PHE A 65 5.70 -0.55 0.57
C PHE A 65 4.57 -1.58 0.46
N GLY A 66 3.31 -1.13 0.42
CA GLY A 66 2.15 -2.01 0.17
C GLY A 66 2.25 -2.76 -1.16
N ILE A 67 2.69 -2.09 -2.23
CA ILE A 67 2.94 -2.71 -3.54
C ILE A 67 4.02 -3.79 -3.45
N GLY A 68 5.14 -3.50 -2.78
CA GLY A 68 6.23 -4.46 -2.60
C GLY A 68 5.80 -5.71 -1.85
N LEU A 69 5.03 -5.53 -0.77
CA LEU A 69 4.47 -6.64 0.01
C LEU A 69 3.50 -7.48 -0.82
N ALA A 70 2.64 -6.84 -1.62
CA ALA A 70 1.71 -7.54 -2.49
C ALA A 70 2.42 -8.35 -3.57
N ALA A 71 3.44 -7.77 -4.21
CA ALA A 71 4.26 -8.45 -5.22
C ALA A 71 5.01 -9.65 -4.64
N ALA A 72 5.60 -9.50 -3.44
CA ALA A 72 6.29 -10.60 -2.75
C ALA A 72 5.33 -11.74 -2.37
N GLY A 73 4.14 -11.40 -1.85
CA GLY A 73 3.10 -12.38 -1.57
C GLY A 73 2.66 -13.15 -2.81
N MET A 74 2.47 -12.44 -3.93
CA MET A 74 2.06 -13.04 -5.20
C MET A 74 3.14 -13.98 -5.76
N LEU A 75 4.40 -13.54 -5.77
CA LEU A 75 5.53 -14.37 -6.20
C LEU A 75 5.63 -15.65 -5.35
N TRP A 76 5.52 -15.50 -4.02
CA TRP A 76 5.55 -16.64 -3.10
C TRP A 76 4.41 -17.64 -3.39
N THR A 77 3.18 -17.15 -3.58
CA THR A 77 2.04 -17.99 -3.92
C THR A 77 2.26 -18.74 -5.24
N ILE A 78 2.79 -18.09 -6.27
CA ILE A 78 3.09 -18.72 -7.56
C ILE A 78 4.12 -19.83 -7.40
N LEU A 79 5.23 -19.57 -6.70
CA LEU A 79 6.27 -20.57 -6.46
C LEU A 79 5.75 -21.81 -5.73
N GLN A 80 4.85 -21.62 -4.74
CA GLN A 80 4.22 -22.73 -4.03
C GLN A 80 3.30 -23.55 -4.94
N ILE A 81 2.49 -22.90 -5.79
CA ILE A 81 1.61 -23.58 -6.75
C ILE A 81 2.43 -24.40 -7.75
N VAL A 82 3.49 -23.81 -8.31
CA VAL A 82 4.39 -24.49 -9.25
C VAL A 82 5.09 -25.67 -8.58
N GLY A 83 5.59 -25.50 -7.35
CA GLY A 83 6.22 -26.59 -6.59
C GLY A 83 5.27 -27.76 -6.33
N ILE A 84 4.01 -27.48 -6.00
CA ILE A 84 2.98 -28.52 -5.85
C ILE A 84 2.71 -29.22 -7.18
N ALA A 85 2.59 -28.47 -8.28
CA ALA A 85 2.32 -29.03 -9.61
C ALA A 85 3.46 -29.94 -10.10
N LEU A 86 4.72 -29.51 -9.92
CA LEU A 86 5.90 -30.31 -10.27
C LEU A 86 5.99 -31.58 -9.44
N HIS A 87 5.64 -31.52 -8.15
CA HIS A 87 5.64 -32.69 -7.28
C HIS A 87 4.55 -33.71 -7.63
N GLN A 88 3.41 -33.29 -8.19
CA GLN A 88 2.38 -34.21 -8.67
C GLN A 88 2.64 -34.77 -10.06
N ALA A 89 3.55 -34.17 -10.83
CA ALA A 89 3.87 -34.58 -12.19
C ALA A 89 5.04 -35.59 -12.28
N GLY A 90 5.75 -35.83 -11.18
CA GLY A 90 6.84 -36.80 -11.06
C GLY A 90 6.45 -37.96 -10.13
#